data_AF-A0A0K0GHZ8-F1
#
_entry.id   AF-A0A0K0GHZ8-F1
#
_cell.length_a   1.000
_cell.length_b   1.000
_cell.length_c   1.000
_cell.angle_alpha   90.00
_cell.angle_beta   90.00
_cell.angle_gamma   90.00
#
_symmetry.space_group_name_H-M   'P 1'
#
loop_
_entity.id
_entity.type
_entity.pdbx_description
1 polymer ?
#
loop_
_entity_poly.entity_id
_entity_poly.type
_entity_poly.pdbx_seq_one_letter_code
_entity_poly.pdbx_strand_id
1 'polypeptide(L)'
;MLGDLYEAHALLAETAAGVRGYRLVRRDEFLTPYRDAEPRLQGVVDRLSQRITDPSQAQRFARIKPLFAEKMQGWRRLLAPDLILLCY
;
A
#
# COMPACT_ATOMS: atom_id res chain seq x y z
N MET A 1 -7.78 -17.28 -0.06
CA MET A 1 -6.51 -17.25 -0.83
C MET A 1 -6.66 -16.47 -2.12
N LEU A 2 -7.42 -16.95 -3.12
CA LEU A 2 -7.55 -16.21 -4.39
C LEU A 2 -8.23 -14.84 -4.22
N GLY A 3 -9.29 -14.77 -3.40
CA GLY A 3 -9.97 -13.50 -3.08
C GLY A 3 -9.06 -12.48 -2.40
N ASP A 4 -8.25 -12.90 -1.42
CA ASP A 4 -7.32 -12.00 -0.72
C ASP A 4 -6.23 -11.45 -1.67
N LEU A 5 -5.79 -12.25 -2.65
CA LEU A 5 -4.81 -11.79 -3.64
C LEU A 5 -5.41 -10.73 -4.58
N TYR A 6 -6.63 -10.95 -5.08
CA TYR A 6 -7.33 -9.96 -5.90
C TYR A 6 -7.62 -8.69 -5.10
N GLU A 7 -8.02 -8.83 -3.84
CA GLU A 7 -8.23 -7.69 -2.95
C GLU A 7 -6.93 -6.90 -2.75
N ALA A 8 -5.80 -7.57 -2.49
CA ALA A 8 -4.50 -6.91 -2.38
C ALA A 8 -4.14 -6.14 -3.65
N HIS A 9 -4.38 -6.73 -4.83
CA HIS A 9 -4.10 -6.07 -6.11
C HIS A 9 -4.97 -4.83 -6.33
N ALA A 10 -6.27 -4.92 -6.05
CA ALA A 10 -7.18 -3.78 -6.16
C ALA A 10 -6.78 -2.65 -5.20
N LEU A 11 -6.49 -2.98 -3.93
CA LEU A 11 -6.09 -2.00 -2.92
C LEU A 11 -4.75 -1.34 -3.26
N LEU A 12 -3.79 -2.08 -3.84
CA LEU A 12 -2.56 -1.50 -4.37
C LEU A 12 -2.85 -0.46 -5.46
N ALA A 13 -3.77 -0.75 -6.38
CA ALA A 13 -4.15 0.15 -7.46
C ALA A 13 -4.84 1.43 -6.94
N GLU A 14 -5.81 1.28 -6.03
CA GLU A 14 -6.51 2.41 -5.38
C GLU A 14 -5.53 3.34 -4.65
N THR A 15 -4.64 2.76 -3.86
CA THR A 15 -3.65 3.53 -3.11
C THR A 15 -2.70 4.27 -4.05
N ALA A 16 -2.25 3.61 -5.13
CA ALA A 16 -1.39 4.23 -6.14
C ALA A 16 -2.11 5.36 -6.91
N ALA A 17 -3.40 5.18 -7.23
CA ALA A 17 -4.21 6.18 -7.90
C ALA A 17 -4.38 7.42 -7.02
N GLY A 18 -4.72 7.26 -5.74
CA GLY A 18 -4.88 8.38 -4.80
C GLY A 18 -3.60 9.18 -4.61
N VAL A 19 -2.47 8.50 -4.36
CA VAL A 19 -1.16 9.17 -4.23
C VAL A 19 -0.79 9.95 -5.49
N ARG A 20 -1.01 9.36 -6.67
CA ARG A 20 -0.76 10.03 -7.95
C ARG A 20 -1.65 11.25 -8.13
N GLY A 21 -2.95 11.13 -7.85
CA GLY A 21 -3.91 12.22 -7.96
C GLY A 21 -3.52 13.41 -7.09
N TYR A 22 -3.20 13.17 -5.81
CA TYR A 22 -2.71 14.21 -4.91
C TYR A 22 -1.41 14.85 -5.40
N ARG A 23 -0.46 14.03 -5.89
CA ARG A 23 0.82 14.54 -6.42
C ARG A 23 0.67 15.37 -7.69
N LEU A 24 -0.40 15.20 -8.45
CA LEU A 24 -0.68 16.00 -9.65
C LEU A 24 -1.48 17.27 -9.34
N VAL A 25 -2.49 17.15 -8.47
CA VAL A 25 -3.51 18.21 -8.29
C VAL A 25 -3.33 18.99 -6.99
N ARG A 26 -2.58 18.45 -6.02
CA ARG A 26 -2.34 19.06 -4.69
C ARG A 26 -3.64 19.33 -3.90
N ARG A 27 -4.66 18.49 -4.11
CA ARG A 27 -5.92 18.56 -3.35
C ARG A 27 -6.12 17.30 -2.52
N ASP A 28 -6.44 17.51 -1.25
CA ASP A 28 -6.63 16.46 -0.25
C ASP A 28 -7.74 15.46 -0.59
N GLU A 29 -8.73 15.86 -1.39
CA GLU A 29 -9.80 14.97 -1.87
C GLU A 29 -9.27 13.75 -2.64
N PHE A 30 -8.13 13.89 -3.32
CA PHE A 30 -7.47 12.78 -4.02
C PHE A 30 -6.78 11.80 -3.07
N LEU A 31 -6.63 12.13 -1.78
CA LEU A 31 -6.09 11.21 -0.78
C LEU A 31 -7.14 10.27 -0.20
N THR A 32 -8.43 10.44 -0.50
CA THR A 32 -9.48 9.54 0.00
C THR A 32 -9.21 8.07 -0.36
N PRO A 33 -8.93 7.70 -1.63
CA PRO A 33 -8.61 6.31 -1.97
C PRO A 33 -7.37 5.78 -1.24
N TYR A 34 -6.36 6.62 -1.00
CA TYR A 34 -5.16 6.25 -0.24
C TYR A 34 -5.48 5.98 1.23
N ARG A 35 -6.20 6.89 1.89
CA ARG A 35 -6.57 6.82 3.31
C ARG A 35 -7.43 5.60 3.60
N ASP A 36 -8.30 5.22 2.66
CA ASP A 36 -9.18 4.07 2.80
C ASP A 36 -8.48 2.75 2.45
N ALA A 37 -7.65 2.73 1.41
CA ALA A 37 -7.08 1.49 0.88
C ALA A 37 -5.81 1.04 1.62
N GLU A 38 -4.93 1.94 2.07
CA GLU A 38 -3.66 1.56 2.70
C GLU A 38 -3.86 0.71 3.98
N PRO A 39 -4.75 1.06 4.93
CA PRO A 39 -4.99 0.24 6.12
C PRO A 39 -5.60 -1.13 5.78
N ARG A 40 -6.48 -1.17 4.77
CA ARG A 40 -7.08 -2.43 4.30
C ARG A 40 -6.02 -3.33 3.65
N LEU A 41 -5.10 -2.76 2.88
CA LEU A 41 -4.02 -3.49 2.23
C LEU A 41 -3.12 -4.16 3.28
N GLN A 42 -2.75 -3.43 4.33
CA GLN A 42 -1.99 -3.98 5.45
C GLN A 42 -2.71 -5.20 6.05
N GLY A 43 -4.01 -5.06 6.34
CA GLY A 43 -4.82 -6.17 6.87
C GLY A 43 -4.91 -7.38 5.93
N VAL A 44 -5.02 -7.16 4.61
CA VAL A 44 -5.03 -8.25 3.62
C VAL A 44 -3.69 -8.98 3.58
N VAL A 45 -2.57 -8.26 3.61
CA VAL A 45 -1.22 -8.85 3.62
C VAL A 45 -1.01 -9.71 4.86
N ASP A 46 -1.48 -9.25 6.02
CA ASP A 46 -1.39 -10.02 7.26
C ASP A 46 -2.28 -11.27 7.24
N ARG A 47 -3.52 -11.17 6.72
CA ARG A 47 -4.39 -12.33 6.50
C ARG A 47 -3.79 -13.34 5.53
N LEU A 48 -3.20 -12.89 4.41
CA LEU A 48 -2.50 -13.76 3.47
C LEU A 48 -1.37 -14.51 4.18
N SER A 49 -0.57 -13.81 4.97
CA SER A 49 0.52 -14.41 5.75
C SER A 49 0.06 -15.53 6.69
N GLN A 50 -1.15 -15.42 7.25
CA GLN A 50 -1.71 -16.40 8.19
C GLN A 50 -2.41 -17.57 7.50
N ARG A 51 -3.01 -17.34 6.32
CA ARG A 51 -3.80 -18.35 5.59
C ARG A 51 -2.98 -19.25 4.68
N ILE A 52 -1.74 -18.89 4.40
CA ILE A 52 -0.84 -19.72 3.59
C ILE A 52 -0.32 -20.87 4.44
N THR A 53 -0.82 -22.08 4.18
CA THR A 53 -0.41 -23.31 4.86
C THR A 53 0.59 -24.14 4.06
N ASP A 54 0.59 -24.01 2.73
CA ASP A 54 1.54 -24.70 1.86
C ASP A 54 2.96 -24.10 2.01
N PRO A 55 3.99 -24.91 2.35
CA PRO A 55 5.35 -24.41 2.57
C PRO A 55 5.97 -23.72 1.35
N SER A 56 5.68 -24.20 0.14
CA SER A 56 6.22 -23.61 -1.08
C SER A 56 5.62 -22.24 -1.37
N GLN A 57 4.32 -22.09 -1.12
CA GLN A 57 3.61 -20.81 -1.21
C GLN A 57 4.06 -19.85 -0.11
N ALA A 58 4.31 -20.36 1.11
CA ALA A 58 4.80 -19.56 2.22
C ALA A 58 6.17 -18.96 1.89
N GLN A 59 7.08 -19.75 1.32
CA GLN A 59 8.39 -19.28 0.89
C GLN A 59 8.30 -18.23 -0.22
N ARG A 60 7.40 -18.41 -1.20
CA ARG A 60 7.15 -17.41 -2.24
C ARG A 60 6.60 -16.12 -1.67
N PHE A 61 5.59 -16.22 -0.79
CA PHE A 61 4.98 -15.06 -0.16
C PHE A 61 5.96 -14.31 0.75
N ALA A 62 6.83 -15.02 1.47
CA ALA A 62 7.88 -14.40 2.29
C ALA A 62 8.84 -13.50 1.48
N ARG A 63 9.07 -13.81 0.20
CA ARG A 63 9.86 -12.96 -0.70
C ARG A 63 9.10 -11.71 -1.17
N ILE A 64 7.77 -11.77 -1.26
CA ILE A 64 6.92 -10.70 -1.76
C ILE A 64 6.45 -9.77 -0.64
N LYS A 65 6.20 -10.30 0.55
CA LYS A 65 5.77 -9.54 1.75
C LYS A 65 6.58 -8.25 1.99
N PRO A 66 7.93 -8.25 1.95
CA PRO A 66 8.68 -7.00 2.13
C PRO A 66 8.41 -5.95 1.05
N LEU A 67 8.08 -6.36 -0.18
CA LEU A 67 7.78 -5.43 -1.28
C LEU A 67 6.49 -4.64 -1.03
N PHE A 68 5.50 -5.24 -0.36
CA PHE A 68 4.31 -4.50 0.09
C PHE A 68 4.69 -3.41 1.10
N ALA A 69 5.51 -3.76 2.11
CA ALA A 69 5.95 -2.82 3.13
C ALA A 69 6.77 -1.67 2.51
N GLU A 70 7.71 -1.99 1.62
CA GLU A 70 8.50 -1.01 0.90
C GLU A 70 7.60 -0.06 0.09
N LYS A 71 6.60 -0.61 -0.61
CA LYS A 71 5.66 0.18 -1.41
C LYS A 71 4.84 1.15 -0.56
N MET A 72 4.30 0.68 0.56
CA MET A 72 3.53 1.51 1.50
C MET A 72 4.39 2.61 2.11
N GLN A 73 5.61 2.30 2.53
CA GLN A 73 6.54 3.32 3.02
C GLN A 73 6.89 4.35 1.93
N GLY A 74 7.04 3.91 0.68
CA GLY A 74 7.25 4.80 -0.47
C GLY A 74 6.13 5.83 -0.62
N TRP A 75 4.88 5.41 -0.49
CA TRP A 75 3.75 6.34 -0.51
C TRP A 75 3.77 7.33 0.65
N ARG A 76 4.01 6.86 1.88
CA ARG A 76 4.13 7.74 3.06
C ARG A 76 5.22 8.80 2.88
N ARG A 77 6.36 8.42 2.30
CA ARG A 77 7.43 9.38 1.94
C ARG A 77 6.98 10.38 0.89
N LEU A 78 6.22 9.95 -0.12
CA LEU A 78 5.70 10.85 -1.15
C LEU A 78 4.66 11.83 -0.61
N LEU A 79 3.93 11.46 0.45
CA LEU A 79 2.90 12.28 1.08
C LEU A 79 3.40 13.09 2.27
N ALA A 80 4.59 12.79 2.78
CA ALA A 80 5.22 13.57 3.83
C ALA A 80 5.37 15.03 3.35
N PRO A 81 5.06 16.01 4.19
CA PRO A 81 5.30 17.41 3.85
C PRO A 81 6.79 17.61 3.57
N ASP A 82 7.11 18.35 2.50
CA ASP A 82 8.49 18.68 2.16
C ASP A 82 9.08 19.51 3.33
N LEU A 83 10.03 18.94 4.07
CA LEU A 83 10.72 19.62 5.19
C LEU A 83 11.51 20.86 4.73
N ILE A 84 11.56 21.12 3.42
CA ILE A 84 12.31 22.22 2.78
C ILE A 84 11.68 23.59 3.11
N LEU A 85 10.40 23.66 3.51
CA LEU A 85 9.71 24.93 3.82
C LEU A 85 9.89 25.41 5.27
N LEU A 86 10.60 24.68 6.14
CA LEU A 86 10.86 25.09 7.54
C LEU A 86 12.22 25.77 7.73
N CYS A 87 12.96 26.03 6.65
CA CYS A 87 14.28 26.68 6.66
C CYS A 87 14.27 28.09 6.03
N TYR A 88 13.13 28.76 5.93
CA TYR A 88 13.04 30.15 5.45
C TYR A 88 12.30 31.04 6.44
#